data_AF-A0A167MBT2-F1
#
_entry.id   AF-A0A167MBT2-F1
#
_cell.length_a   1.000
_cell.length_b   1.000
_cell.length_c   1.000
_cell.angle_alpha   90.00
_cell.angle_beta   90.00
_cell.angle_gamma   90.00
#
_symmetry.space_group_name_H-M   'P 1'
#
loop_
_entity.id
_entity.type
_entity.pdbx_description
1 polymer ?
#
loop_
_entity_poly.entity_id
_entity_poly.type
_entity_poly.pdbx_seq_one_letter_code
_entity_poly.pdbx_strand_id
1 'polypeptide(L)'
;LGQILPLIPTSAYSAHQKARTTYSRLVKARPPQYDVAIEVLFVAARELMKVKEFGSGTDLTGLLLDCYEKAGVGVDDTSRSRLTQLIALTDNSGSWRRDLIVKSVNWSATACPCPAGDPGLHHYIGELYYKEGHYDLAEPHLLSSPLKDSARLLAASQAAWFSSVPAPSPFPYAARAVLSYLLQANFSSATTFLAHFIPAVPALSRAQEVQTAQDSAWVTGDPGVNCLQLLVATCRRSGDAVPQRDAWRALTRRYLTVLAGPELGEAARALGEMYFAIVPPGGGGRGNMMQEMMAQLFGGPAP
;
A
#
# COMPACT_ATOMS: atom_id res chain seq x y z
N LEU A 1 -33.72 3.15 15.13
CA LEU A 1 -32.94 4.32 15.59
C LEU A 1 -33.60 5.09 16.72
N GLY A 2 -34.91 5.40 16.67
CA GLY A 2 -35.60 6.18 17.71
C GLY A 2 -35.52 5.64 19.15
N GLN A 3 -35.27 4.34 19.35
CA GLN A 3 -35.05 3.74 20.67
C GLN A 3 -33.57 3.61 21.06
N ILE A 4 -32.63 3.87 20.15
CA ILE A 4 -31.18 3.68 20.37
C ILE A 4 -30.53 5.03 20.66
N LEU A 5 -30.76 6.03 19.80
CA LEU A 5 -30.06 7.32 19.89
C LEU A 5 -30.30 8.07 21.21
N PRO A 6 -31.54 8.11 21.77
CA PRO A 6 -31.77 8.76 23.06
C PRO A 6 -31.05 8.09 24.24
N LEU A 7 -30.62 6.84 24.10
CA LEU A 7 -29.87 6.11 25.14
C LEU A 7 -28.39 6.50 25.15
N ILE A 8 -27.84 7.05 24.07
CA ILE A 8 -26.39 7.30 23.97
C ILE A 8 -25.88 8.27 25.05
N PRO A 9 -26.55 9.41 25.33
CA PRO A 9 -26.10 10.33 26.37
C PRO A 9 -26.30 9.81 27.80
N THR A 10 -27.19 8.85 28.01
CA THR A 10 -27.64 8.39 29.35
C THR A 10 -27.08 7.02 29.74
N SER A 11 -26.92 6.12 28.78
CA SER A 11 -26.33 4.79 28.92
C SER A 11 -25.85 4.27 27.55
N ALA A 12 -24.59 4.54 27.22
CA ALA A 12 -23.95 4.06 26.00
C ALA A 12 -23.97 2.53 25.87
N TYR A 13 -23.77 1.83 26.99
CA TYR A 13 -23.88 0.37 27.04
C TYR A 13 -25.28 -0.12 26.64
N SER A 14 -26.35 0.50 27.16
CA SER A 14 -27.72 0.14 26.78
C SER A 14 -28.02 0.44 25.32
N ALA A 15 -27.52 1.57 24.79
CA ALA A 15 -27.62 1.90 23.37
C ALA A 15 -26.94 0.83 22.50
N HIS A 16 -25.72 0.43 22.87
CA HIS A 16 -24.94 -0.62 22.21
C HIS A 16 -25.68 -1.96 22.18
N GLN A 17 -26.16 -2.44 23.33
CA GLN A 17 -26.91 -3.71 23.41
C GLN A 17 -28.22 -3.66 22.62
N LYS A 18 -28.92 -2.51 22.64
CA LYS A 18 -30.14 -2.32 21.86
C LYS A 18 -29.86 -2.35 20.36
N ALA A 19 -28.75 -1.78 19.90
CA ALA A 19 -28.32 -1.84 18.50
C ALA A 19 -28.05 -3.30 18.07
N ARG A 20 -27.26 -4.07 18.85
CA ARG A 20 -26.97 -5.50 18.60
C ARG A 20 -28.23 -6.36 18.52
N THR A 21 -29.16 -6.14 19.45
CA THR A 21 -30.44 -6.87 19.49
C THR A 21 -31.33 -6.51 18.31
N THR A 22 -31.36 -5.22 17.94
CA THR A 22 -32.12 -4.74 16.77
C THR A 22 -31.56 -5.34 15.48
N TYR A 23 -30.24 -5.33 15.29
CA TYR A 23 -29.56 -6.00 14.19
C TYR A 23 -29.96 -7.49 14.09
N SER A 24 -29.85 -8.22 15.20
CA SER A 24 -30.16 -9.65 15.25
C SER A 24 -31.60 -9.95 14.83
N ARG A 25 -32.55 -9.09 15.22
CA ARG A 25 -33.96 -9.21 14.82
C ARG A 25 -34.17 -8.92 13.34
N LEU A 26 -33.52 -7.88 12.81
CA LEU A 26 -33.67 -7.46 11.41
C LEU A 26 -33.10 -8.50 10.43
N VAL A 27 -31.94 -9.09 10.74
CA VAL A 27 -31.31 -10.12 9.90
C VAL A 27 -32.07 -11.45 9.96
N LYS A 28 -32.75 -11.76 11.08
CA LYS A 28 -33.57 -12.98 11.23
C LYS A 28 -35.01 -12.83 10.71
N ALA A 29 -35.42 -11.63 10.30
CA ALA A 29 -36.75 -11.40 9.73
C ALA A 29 -36.93 -12.21 8.44
N ARG A 30 -38.19 -12.43 8.03
CA ARG A 30 -38.52 -13.09 6.77
C ARG A 30 -39.42 -12.16 5.93
N PRO A 31 -38.90 -11.52 4.87
CA PRO A 31 -37.51 -11.55 4.39
C PRO A 31 -36.52 -10.80 5.33
N PRO A 32 -35.21 -11.09 5.27
CA PRO A 32 -34.19 -10.33 5.99
C PRO A 32 -34.19 -8.85 5.59
N GLN A 33 -34.01 -7.95 6.55
CA GLN A 33 -34.01 -6.50 6.32
C GLN A 33 -32.59 -5.94 6.40
N TYR A 34 -31.73 -6.30 5.45
CA TYR A 34 -30.30 -5.95 5.46
C TYR A 34 -30.05 -4.43 5.39
N ASP A 35 -30.76 -3.71 4.51
CA ASP A 35 -30.57 -2.26 4.35
C ASP A 35 -30.83 -1.49 5.65
N VAL A 36 -31.92 -1.85 6.33
CA VAL A 36 -32.28 -1.26 7.63
C VAL A 36 -31.26 -1.65 8.71
N ALA A 37 -30.77 -2.90 8.69
CA ALA A 37 -29.77 -3.36 9.63
C ALA A 37 -28.43 -2.61 9.46
N ILE A 38 -27.99 -2.42 8.22
CA ILE A 38 -26.82 -1.63 7.83
C ILE A 38 -26.94 -0.19 8.35
N GLU A 39 -28.07 0.47 8.10
CA GLU A 39 -28.31 1.83 8.57
C GLU A 39 -28.29 1.93 10.09
N VAL A 40 -28.97 1.00 10.79
CA VAL A 40 -29.01 0.96 12.26
C VAL A 40 -27.60 0.81 12.83
N LEU A 41 -26.80 -0.10 12.30
CA LEU A 41 -25.44 -0.35 12.76
C LEU A 41 -24.52 0.85 12.50
N PHE A 42 -24.54 1.39 11.28
CA PHE A 42 -23.72 2.54 10.90
C PHE A 42 -24.02 3.76 11.78
N VAL A 43 -25.30 4.15 11.88
CA VAL A 43 -25.69 5.33 12.65
C VAL A 43 -25.39 5.12 14.14
N ALA A 44 -25.70 3.96 14.71
CA ALA A 44 -25.41 3.68 16.12
C ALA A 44 -23.90 3.70 16.41
N ALA A 45 -23.08 3.07 15.56
CA ALA A 45 -21.62 3.09 15.69
C ALA A 45 -21.07 4.52 15.64
N ARG A 46 -21.53 5.31 14.65
CA ARG A 46 -21.11 6.70 14.46
C ARG A 46 -21.43 7.56 15.68
N GLU A 47 -22.66 7.48 16.19
CA GLU A 47 -23.06 8.29 17.35
C GLU A 47 -22.37 7.85 18.65
N LEU A 48 -22.08 6.55 18.83
CA LEU A 48 -21.27 6.06 19.96
C LEU A 48 -19.82 6.56 19.88
N MET A 49 -19.20 6.54 18.69
CA MET A 49 -17.84 7.06 18.51
C MET A 49 -17.74 8.56 18.81
N LYS A 50 -18.78 9.36 18.49
CA LYS A 50 -18.80 10.80 18.84
C LYS A 50 -18.74 11.07 20.34
N VAL A 51 -19.25 10.17 21.17
CA VAL A 51 -19.16 10.25 22.64
C VAL A 51 -17.96 9.47 23.21
N LYS A 52 -16.99 9.11 22.35
CA LYS A 52 -15.75 8.38 22.68
C LYS A 52 -15.95 6.95 23.17
N GLU A 53 -17.11 6.34 22.89
CA GLU A 53 -17.40 4.93 23.16
C GLU A 53 -16.84 4.05 22.02
N PHE A 54 -15.52 4.13 21.81
CA PHE A 54 -14.83 3.54 20.66
C PHE A 54 -14.93 2.02 20.62
N GLY A 55 -14.91 1.35 21.78
CA GLY A 55 -15.06 -0.11 21.86
C GLY A 55 -16.41 -0.56 21.31
N SER A 56 -17.51 0.06 21.76
CA SER A 56 -18.86 -0.21 21.25
C SER A 56 -19.01 0.16 19.79
N GLY A 57 -18.47 1.31 19.37
CA GLY A 57 -18.47 1.72 17.95
C GLY A 57 -17.74 0.71 17.05
N THR A 58 -16.58 0.22 17.49
CA THR A 58 -15.76 -0.75 16.75
C THR A 58 -16.45 -2.12 16.66
N ASP A 59 -17.08 -2.58 17.74
CA ASP A 59 -17.90 -3.80 17.73
C ASP A 59 -19.08 -3.71 16.76
N LEU A 60 -19.83 -2.61 16.80
CA LEU A 60 -20.94 -2.38 15.87
C LEU A 60 -20.48 -2.26 14.42
N THR A 61 -19.27 -1.73 14.18
CA THR A 61 -18.68 -1.72 12.83
C THR A 61 -18.30 -3.13 12.38
N GLY A 62 -17.81 -4.00 13.28
CA GLY A 62 -17.63 -5.42 12.99
C GLY A 62 -18.94 -6.07 12.52
N LEU A 63 -20.03 -5.85 13.25
CA LEU A 63 -21.35 -6.35 12.85
C LEU A 63 -21.85 -5.74 11.52
N LEU A 64 -21.45 -4.50 11.21
CA LEU A 64 -21.78 -3.86 9.93
C LEU A 64 -21.09 -4.58 8.77
N LEU A 65 -19.82 -4.91 8.91
CA LEU A 65 -19.06 -5.67 7.92
C LEU A 65 -19.63 -7.10 7.76
N ASP A 66 -19.95 -7.79 8.86
CA ASP A 66 -20.65 -9.09 8.80
C ASP A 66 -22.01 -8.98 8.09
N CYS A 67 -22.70 -7.86 8.24
CA CYS A 67 -23.97 -7.59 7.55
C CYS A 67 -23.74 -7.39 6.05
N TYR A 68 -22.69 -6.66 5.67
CA TYR A 68 -22.30 -6.50 4.26
C TYR A 68 -22.02 -7.84 3.60
N GLU A 69 -21.24 -8.71 4.24
CA GLU A 69 -20.96 -10.05 3.72
C GLU A 69 -22.25 -10.86 3.51
N LYS A 70 -23.12 -10.90 4.52
CA LYS A 70 -24.41 -11.62 4.43
C LYS A 70 -25.35 -11.06 3.36
N ALA A 71 -25.30 -9.75 3.13
CA ALA A 71 -26.12 -9.06 2.16
C ALA A 71 -25.51 -9.03 0.74
N GLY A 72 -24.28 -9.53 0.56
CA GLY A 72 -23.56 -9.45 -0.71
C GLY A 72 -23.20 -8.02 -1.12
N VAL A 73 -23.02 -7.12 -0.15
CA VAL A 73 -22.62 -5.73 -0.40
C VAL A 73 -21.13 -5.69 -0.75
N GLY A 74 -20.83 -5.23 -1.97
CA GLY A 74 -19.47 -4.97 -2.42
C GLY A 74 -18.93 -3.62 -1.97
N VAL A 75 -17.68 -3.35 -2.35
CA VAL A 75 -17.11 -2.01 -2.17
C VAL A 75 -17.68 -1.05 -3.22
N ASP A 76 -18.29 0.03 -2.75
CA ASP A 76 -18.76 1.17 -3.54
C ASP A 76 -18.51 2.48 -2.77
N ASP A 77 -18.90 3.62 -3.35
CA ASP A 77 -18.70 4.92 -2.70
C ASP A 77 -19.44 5.06 -1.36
N THR A 78 -20.60 4.39 -1.23
CA THR A 78 -21.43 4.45 -0.01
C THR A 78 -20.82 3.60 1.10
N SER A 79 -20.47 2.34 0.81
CA SER A 79 -19.85 1.44 1.78
C SER A 79 -18.48 1.95 2.20
N ARG A 80 -17.66 2.46 1.26
CA ARG A 80 -16.39 3.13 1.55
C ARG A 80 -16.59 4.37 2.43
N SER A 81 -17.51 5.26 2.08
CA SER A 81 -17.77 6.50 2.84
C SER A 81 -18.17 6.23 4.29
N ARG A 82 -18.96 5.18 4.55
CA ARG A 82 -19.33 4.79 5.92
C ARG A 82 -18.09 4.38 6.72
N LEU A 83 -17.19 3.58 6.14
CA LEU A 83 -15.99 3.12 6.83
C LEU A 83 -15.01 4.28 7.09
N THR A 84 -14.79 5.15 6.10
CA THR A 84 -13.90 6.31 6.30
C THR A 84 -14.45 7.27 7.34
N GLN A 85 -15.77 7.50 7.39
CA GLN A 85 -16.42 8.29 8.44
C GLN A 85 -16.22 7.70 9.84
N LEU A 86 -16.35 6.38 9.99
CA LEU A 86 -16.15 5.72 11.28
C LEU A 86 -14.67 5.78 11.71
N ILE A 87 -13.74 5.57 10.78
CA ILE A 87 -12.29 5.73 11.03
C ILE A 87 -11.97 7.16 11.46
N ALA A 88 -12.54 8.17 10.80
CA ALA A 88 -12.33 9.59 11.13
C ALA A 88 -12.71 9.95 12.57
N LEU A 89 -13.68 9.23 13.16
CA LEU A 89 -14.19 9.50 14.51
C LEU A 89 -13.35 8.86 15.61
N THR A 90 -12.44 7.95 15.28
CA THR A 90 -11.52 7.34 16.25
C THR A 90 -10.41 8.30 16.64
N ASP A 91 -9.82 8.11 17.81
CA ASP A 91 -8.64 8.87 18.26
C ASP A 91 -7.37 8.48 17.48
N ASN A 92 -6.39 9.39 17.46
CA ASN A 92 -5.15 9.22 16.69
C ASN A 92 -4.09 8.33 17.34
N SER A 93 -4.35 7.85 18.56
CA SER A 93 -3.41 7.04 19.34
C SER A 93 -3.99 5.73 19.87
N GLY A 94 -5.25 5.41 19.56
CA GLY A 94 -5.95 4.26 20.14
C GLY A 94 -5.79 2.97 19.34
N SER A 95 -5.77 1.83 20.04
CA SER A 95 -5.88 0.50 19.44
C SER A 95 -7.14 0.34 18.59
N TRP A 96 -8.22 1.05 18.95
CA TRP A 96 -9.50 1.02 18.24
C TRP A 96 -9.42 1.48 16.79
N ARG A 97 -8.65 2.53 16.50
CA ARG A 97 -8.44 2.99 15.11
C ARG A 97 -7.77 1.90 14.28
N ARG A 98 -6.71 1.31 14.82
CA ARG A 98 -5.98 0.22 14.16
C ARG A 98 -6.89 -0.98 13.89
N ASP A 99 -7.66 -1.40 14.89
CA ASP A 99 -8.59 -2.52 14.74
C ASP A 99 -9.65 -2.25 13.67
N LEU A 100 -10.20 -1.03 13.65
CA LEU A 100 -11.19 -0.60 12.68
C LEU A 100 -10.61 -0.57 11.25
N ILE A 101 -9.39 -0.06 11.08
CA ILE A 101 -8.66 -0.06 9.81
C ILE A 101 -8.43 -1.50 9.33
N VAL A 102 -7.91 -2.38 10.20
CA VAL A 102 -7.63 -3.78 9.85
C VAL A 102 -8.90 -4.49 9.40
N LYS A 103 -10.00 -4.35 10.16
CA LYS A 103 -11.30 -4.93 9.79
C LYS A 103 -11.81 -4.40 8.45
N SER A 104 -11.70 -3.09 8.23
CA SER A 104 -12.18 -2.43 7.01
C SER A 104 -11.37 -2.86 5.77
N VAL A 105 -10.05 -2.91 5.89
CA VAL A 105 -9.16 -3.36 4.80
C VAL A 105 -9.40 -4.83 4.48
N ASN A 106 -9.46 -5.70 5.49
CA ASN A 106 -9.69 -7.13 5.30
C ASN A 106 -11.02 -7.42 4.62
N TRP A 107 -12.10 -6.75 5.03
CA TRP A 107 -13.39 -6.85 4.32
C TRP A 107 -13.28 -6.33 2.89
N SER A 108 -12.64 -5.19 2.67
CA SER A 108 -12.52 -4.64 1.31
C SER A 108 -11.73 -5.56 0.38
N ALA A 109 -10.75 -6.30 0.88
CA ALA A 109 -9.95 -7.26 0.12
C ALA A 109 -10.76 -8.49 -0.35
N THR A 110 -11.84 -8.83 0.36
CA THR A 110 -12.77 -9.91 -0.05
C THR A 110 -13.97 -9.39 -0.84
N ALA A 111 -14.32 -8.11 -0.68
CA ALA A 111 -15.48 -7.47 -1.28
C ALA A 111 -15.19 -6.69 -2.58
N CYS A 112 -13.95 -6.72 -3.10
CA CYS A 112 -13.56 -6.12 -4.38
C CYS A 112 -12.45 -6.93 -5.09
N PRO A 113 -12.16 -6.71 -6.38
CA PRO A 113 -11.14 -7.47 -7.13
C PRO A 113 -9.70 -7.06 -6.80
N CYS A 114 -9.46 -6.33 -5.71
CA CYS A 114 -8.13 -5.90 -5.28
C CYS A 114 -7.71 -6.70 -4.03
N PRO A 115 -6.79 -7.67 -4.15
CA PRO A 115 -6.41 -8.55 -3.03
C PRO A 115 -5.79 -7.82 -1.83
N ALA A 116 -5.23 -6.62 -2.06
CA ALA A 116 -4.69 -5.78 -1.01
C ALA A 116 -5.77 -4.99 -0.23
N GLY A 117 -7.00 -4.90 -0.76
CA GLY A 117 -8.05 -4.02 -0.27
C GLY A 117 -8.43 -2.93 -1.26
N ASP A 118 -9.48 -2.17 -0.94
CA ASP A 118 -10.00 -1.09 -1.80
C ASP A 118 -8.98 0.06 -1.93
N PRO A 119 -8.60 0.45 -3.17
CA PRO A 119 -7.64 1.53 -3.41
C PRO A 119 -8.01 2.87 -2.79
N GLY A 120 -9.31 3.21 -2.75
CA GLY A 120 -9.81 4.47 -2.21
C GLY A 120 -9.73 4.51 -0.67
N LEU A 121 -10.06 3.39 -0.01
CA LEU A 121 -9.91 3.21 1.43
C LEU A 121 -8.43 3.31 1.83
N HIS A 122 -7.54 2.64 1.09
CA HIS A 122 -6.09 2.76 1.29
C HIS A 122 -5.59 4.19 1.13
N HIS A 123 -6.03 4.90 0.09
CA HIS A 123 -5.67 6.31 -0.11
C HIS A 123 -6.08 7.16 1.09
N TYR A 124 -7.33 7.02 1.55
CA TYR A 124 -7.84 7.77 2.70
C TYR A 124 -7.04 7.49 3.98
N ILE A 125 -6.76 6.21 4.29
CA ILE A 125 -6.01 5.84 5.50
C ILE A 125 -4.57 6.39 5.42
N GLY A 126 -3.93 6.29 4.25
CA GLY A 126 -2.62 6.86 4.01
C GLY A 126 -2.60 8.39 4.20
N GLU A 127 -3.62 9.08 3.70
CA GLU A 127 -3.77 10.53 3.89
C GLU A 127 -3.97 10.91 5.35
N LEU A 128 -4.78 10.14 6.08
CA LEU A 128 -5.01 10.34 7.51
C LEU A 128 -3.69 10.26 8.28
N TYR A 129 -2.92 9.18 8.11
CA TYR A 129 -1.64 9.01 8.79
C TYR A 129 -0.59 10.04 8.37
N TYR A 130 -0.56 10.42 7.09
CA TYR A 130 0.33 11.47 6.59
C TYR A 130 0.06 12.81 7.28
N LYS A 131 -1.21 13.23 7.37
CA LYS A 131 -1.62 14.48 8.04
C LYS A 131 -1.25 14.50 9.53
N GLU A 132 -1.15 13.33 10.14
CA GLU A 132 -0.76 13.14 11.55
C GLU A 132 0.76 12.99 11.74
N GLY A 133 1.55 12.98 10.66
CA GLY A 133 3.01 12.82 10.71
C GLY A 133 3.47 11.37 10.92
N HIS A 134 2.57 10.40 10.84
CA HIS A 134 2.87 8.96 10.94
C HIS A 134 3.24 8.40 9.57
N TYR A 135 4.38 8.84 9.02
CA TYR A 135 4.80 8.49 7.66
C TYR A 135 5.04 6.99 7.45
N ASP A 136 5.51 6.30 8.49
CA ASP A 136 5.73 4.86 8.55
C ASP A 136 4.41 4.07 8.44
N LEU A 137 3.33 4.58 9.03
CA LEU A 137 2.00 4.01 8.90
C LEU A 137 1.32 4.40 7.59
N ALA A 138 1.60 5.59 7.06
CA ALA A 138 1.03 6.07 5.80
C ALA A 138 1.56 5.28 4.58
N GLU A 139 2.88 5.04 4.53
CA GLU A 139 3.57 4.37 3.42
C GLU A 139 2.90 3.07 2.95
N PRO A 140 2.68 2.04 3.80
CA PRO A 140 2.10 0.78 3.35
C PRO A 140 0.69 0.94 2.76
N HIS A 141 -0.11 1.87 3.28
CA HIS A 141 -1.44 2.12 2.72
C HIS A 141 -1.37 2.80 1.34
N LEU A 142 -0.51 3.81 1.18
CA LEU A 142 -0.36 4.51 -0.10
C LEU A 142 0.27 3.62 -1.18
N LEU A 143 1.15 2.68 -0.80
CA LEU A 143 1.74 1.69 -1.71
C LEU A 143 0.75 0.61 -2.17
N SER A 144 -0.23 0.27 -1.33
CA SER A 144 -1.31 -0.67 -1.69
C SER A 144 -2.39 -0.05 -2.56
N SER A 145 -2.35 1.27 -2.78
CA SER A 145 -3.29 1.97 -3.64
C SER A 145 -2.66 2.27 -5.01
N PRO A 146 -3.13 1.64 -6.11
CA PRO A 146 -2.59 1.88 -7.45
C PRO A 146 -2.93 3.27 -8.04
N LEU A 147 -3.65 4.12 -7.31
CA LEU A 147 -4.10 5.43 -7.79
C LEU A 147 -2.92 6.40 -7.96
N LYS A 148 -2.96 7.22 -9.03
CA LYS A 148 -1.96 8.29 -9.24
C LYS A 148 -1.94 9.30 -8.09
N ASP A 149 -3.11 9.60 -7.52
CA ASP A 149 -3.21 10.49 -6.37
C ASP A 149 -2.51 9.93 -5.13
N SER A 150 -2.56 8.61 -4.92
CA SER A 150 -1.81 7.94 -3.86
C SER A 150 -0.30 8.04 -4.09
N ALA A 151 0.16 7.94 -5.34
CA ALA A 151 1.58 8.13 -5.68
C ALA A 151 2.05 9.58 -5.43
N ARG A 152 1.23 10.57 -5.79
CA ARG A 152 1.50 11.99 -5.51
C ARG A 152 1.54 12.27 -4.00
N LEU A 153 0.59 11.70 -3.25
CA LEU A 153 0.55 11.85 -1.80
C LEU A 153 1.73 11.13 -1.12
N LEU A 154 2.10 9.95 -1.61
CA LEU A 154 3.28 9.23 -1.14
C LEU A 154 4.56 10.03 -1.39
N ALA A 155 4.69 10.72 -2.53
CA ALA A 155 5.81 11.61 -2.80
C ALA A 155 5.91 12.74 -1.78
N ALA A 156 4.80 13.39 -1.45
CA ALA A 156 4.76 14.42 -0.40
C ALA A 156 5.10 13.83 0.98
N SER A 157 4.56 12.66 1.32
CA SER A 157 4.82 11.96 2.58
C SER A 157 6.30 11.59 2.73
N GLN A 158 6.93 11.02 1.69
CA GLN A 158 8.33 10.63 1.71
C GLN A 158 9.27 11.83 1.76
N ALA A 159 8.95 12.92 1.05
CA ALA A 159 9.73 14.16 1.12
C ALA A 159 9.65 14.81 2.51
N ALA A 160 8.46 14.80 3.12
CA ALA A 160 8.26 15.28 4.48
C ALA A 160 8.99 14.41 5.51
N TRP A 161 8.96 13.08 5.35
CA TRP A 161 9.69 12.14 6.20
C TRP A 161 11.20 12.33 6.09
N PHE A 162 11.74 12.43 4.87
CA PHE A 162 13.16 12.74 4.68
C PHE A 162 13.56 14.06 5.36
N SER A 163 12.68 15.07 5.32
CA SER A 163 12.95 16.38 5.92
C SER A 163 12.79 16.39 7.45
N SER A 164 12.12 15.40 8.05
CA SER A 164 11.87 15.34 9.49
C SER A 164 12.99 14.67 10.29
N VAL A 165 13.94 14.00 9.61
CA VAL A 165 15.07 13.32 10.25
C VAL A 165 16.39 13.64 9.52
N PRO A 166 17.54 13.69 10.22
CA PRO A 166 18.83 13.79 9.55
C PRO A 166 19.08 12.52 8.72
N ALA A 167 19.04 12.64 7.41
CA ALA A 167 19.29 11.55 6.48
C ALA A 167 20.35 11.97 5.43
N PRO A 168 21.31 11.09 5.10
CA PRO A 168 22.42 11.44 4.22
C PRO A 168 22.01 11.53 2.74
N SER A 169 20.89 10.92 2.36
CA SER A 169 20.41 10.87 0.99
C SER A 169 18.89 10.66 0.95
N PRO A 170 18.17 11.29 -0.01
CA PRO A 170 16.76 11.04 -0.24
C PRO A 170 16.47 9.72 -0.99
N PHE A 171 17.51 9.02 -1.46
CA PHE A 171 17.37 7.81 -2.25
C PHE A 171 16.57 6.69 -1.57
N PRO A 172 16.78 6.31 -0.29
CA PRO A 172 16.02 5.21 0.32
C PRO A 172 14.51 5.47 0.37
N TYR A 173 14.11 6.72 0.58
CA TYR A 173 12.71 7.15 0.59
C TYR A 173 12.08 7.02 -0.80
N ALA A 174 12.80 7.42 -1.84
CA ALA A 174 12.34 7.25 -3.23
C ALA A 174 12.35 5.78 -3.68
N ALA A 175 13.35 5.02 -3.25
CA ALA A 175 13.56 3.64 -3.66
C ALA A 175 12.40 2.75 -3.20
N ARG A 176 11.97 2.84 -1.94
CA ARG A 176 10.81 2.10 -1.42
C ARG A 176 9.57 2.29 -2.31
N ALA A 177 9.25 3.53 -2.67
CA ALA A 177 8.12 3.83 -3.54
C ALA A 177 8.28 3.29 -4.97
N VAL A 178 9.39 3.62 -5.63
CA VAL A 178 9.62 3.27 -7.03
C VAL A 178 9.70 1.76 -7.23
N LEU A 179 10.43 1.05 -6.36
CA LEU A 179 10.58 -0.40 -6.48
C LEU A 179 9.25 -1.11 -6.27
N SER A 180 8.46 -0.70 -5.27
CA SER A 180 7.13 -1.27 -5.05
C SER A 180 6.23 -1.07 -6.27
N TYR A 181 6.21 0.13 -6.87
CA TYR A 181 5.43 0.36 -8.08
C TYR A 181 5.92 -0.44 -9.28
N LEU A 182 7.24 -0.60 -9.45
CA LEU A 182 7.79 -1.42 -10.54
C LEU A 182 7.49 -2.91 -10.35
N LEU A 183 7.53 -3.44 -9.12
CA LEU A 183 7.14 -4.83 -8.83
C LEU A 183 5.65 -5.09 -9.06
N GLN A 184 4.82 -4.04 -8.99
CA GLN A 184 3.39 -4.09 -9.31
C GLN A 184 3.08 -3.77 -10.78
N ALA A 185 4.09 -3.60 -11.64
CA ALA A 185 3.95 -3.12 -13.03
C ALA A 185 3.20 -1.78 -13.17
N ASN A 186 3.23 -0.94 -12.13
CA ASN A 186 2.58 0.36 -12.12
C ASN A 186 3.56 1.50 -12.47
N PHE A 187 3.97 1.53 -13.74
CA PHE A 187 4.88 2.57 -14.25
C PHE A 187 4.32 3.98 -14.10
N SER A 188 3.00 4.15 -14.28
CA SER A 188 2.39 5.48 -14.18
C SER A 188 2.53 6.06 -12.79
N SER A 189 2.33 5.26 -11.74
CA SER A 189 2.52 5.71 -10.35
C SER A 189 3.99 5.93 -10.03
N ALA A 190 4.90 5.08 -10.53
CA ALA A 190 6.35 5.30 -10.36
C ALA A 190 6.81 6.64 -10.95
N THR A 191 6.39 6.96 -12.18
CA THR A 191 6.69 8.25 -12.82
C THR A 191 6.03 9.42 -12.10
N THR A 192 4.76 9.28 -11.69
CA THR A 192 4.04 10.32 -10.93
C THR A 192 4.73 10.61 -9.60
N PHE A 193 5.11 9.57 -8.87
CA PHE A 193 5.85 9.70 -7.61
C PHE A 193 7.14 10.49 -7.81
N LEU A 194 7.99 10.10 -8.77
CA LEU A 194 9.27 10.77 -9.02
C LEU A 194 9.10 12.24 -9.44
N ALA A 195 8.12 12.53 -10.30
CA ALA A 195 7.83 13.89 -10.76
C ALA A 195 7.38 14.83 -9.62
N HIS A 196 6.78 14.29 -8.55
CA HIS A 196 6.38 15.08 -7.39
C HIS A 196 7.43 15.05 -6.26
N PHE A 197 8.16 13.94 -6.09
CA PHE A 197 9.14 13.77 -5.02
C PHE A 197 10.38 14.63 -5.26
N ILE A 198 10.94 14.62 -6.47
CA ILE A 198 12.19 15.31 -6.78
C ILE A 198 12.09 16.83 -6.51
N PRO A 199 11.05 17.54 -6.98
CA PRO A 199 10.90 18.97 -6.69
C PRO A 199 10.59 19.27 -5.21
N ALA A 200 10.01 18.31 -4.48
CA ALA A 200 9.62 18.48 -3.08
C ALA A 200 10.79 18.31 -2.09
N VAL A 201 11.91 17.72 -2.52
CA VAL A 201 13.06 17.45 -1.65
C VAL A 201 14.10 18.58 -1.75
N PRO A 202 14.39 19.33 -0.65
CA PRO A 202 15.33 20.45 -0.69
C PRO A 202 16.75 20.07 -1.13
N ALA A 203 17.22 18.87 -0.77
CA ALA A 203 18.52 18.34 -1.17
C ALA A 203 18.66 18.15 -2.70
N LEU A 204 17.54 18.09 -3.43
CA LEU A 204 17.48 17.94 -4.88
C LEU A 204 17.11 19.26 -5.60
N SER A 205 17.11 20.39 -4.89
CA SER A 205 16.70 21.71 -5.43
C SER A 205 17.46 22.17 -6.68
N ARG A 206 18.69 21.67 -6.90
CA ARG A 206 19.49 21.97 -8.10
C ARG A 206 19.22 21.01 -9.26
N ALA A 207 18.25 20.12 -9.13
CA ALA A 207 17.95 19.17 -10.17
C ALA A 207 17.46 19.89 -11.44
N GLN A 208 17.96 19.46 -12.59
CA GLN A 208 17.62 20.04 -13.88
C GLN A 208 16.76 19.05 -14.66
N GLU A 209 15.58 19.49 -15.08
CA GLU A 209 14.74 18.68 -15.96
C GLU A 209 15.36 18.63 -17.36
N VAL A 210 15.53 17.42 -17.87
CA VAL A 210 15.97 17.09 -19.21
C VAL A 210 14.80 16.42 -19.91
N GLN A 211 14.33 17.05 -20.98
CA GLN A 211 13.25 16.53 -21.81
C GLN A 211 13.86 15.90 -23.05
N THR A 212 13.44 14.67 -23.34
CA THR A 212 13.70 13.98 -24.60
C THR A 212 12.40 13.94 -25.41
N ALA A 213 12.47 13.49 -26.67
CA ALA A 213 11.29 13.37 -27.52
C ALA A 213 10.18 12.45 -26.96
N GLN A 214 10.48 11.59 -25.99
CA GLN A 214 9.58 10.55 -25.49
C GLN A 214 9.45 10.53 -23.96
N ASP A 215 10.45 10.99 -23.22
CA ASP A 215 10.50 10.92 -21.75
C ASP A 215 11.08 12.22 -21.16
N SER A 216 10.63 12.60 -19.96
CA SER A 216 11.28 13.61 -19.12
C SER A 216 11.96 12.95 -17.93
N ALA A 217 13.16 13.42 -17.60
CA ALA A 217 13.94 12.97 -16.46
C ALA A 217 14.65 14.16 -15.81
N TRP A 218 14.95 14.06 -14.53
CA TRP A 218 15.68 15.06 -13.77
C TRP A 218 17.11 14.59 -13.56
N VAL A 219 18.08 15.43 -13.91
CA VAL A 219 19.47 15.23 -13.51
C VAL A 219 19.61 15.82 -12.12
N THR A 220 19.70 14.96 -11.11
CA THR A 220 19.82 15.35 -9.71
C THR A 220 21.24 15.22 -9.19
N GLY A 221 21.54 15.87 -8.07
CA GLY A 221 22.81 15.69 -7.35
C GLY A 221 22.97 14.34 -6.66
N ASP A 222 21.90 13.52 -6.59
CA ASP A 222 21.90 12.21 -5.95
C ASP A 222 21.95 11.08 -7.02
N PRO A 223 23.05 10.32 -7.10
CA PRO A 223 23.18 9.23 -8.08
C PRO A 223 22.13 8.12 -7.92
N GLY A 224 21.65 7.87 -6.70
CA GLY A 224 20.63 6.86 -6.44
C GLY A 224 19.28 7.27 -7.01
N VAL A 225 18.88 8.52 -6.84
CA VAL A 225 17.63 9.06 -7.44
C VAL A 225 17.72 9.06 -8.97
N ASN A 226 18.89 9.37 -9.54
CA ASN A 226 19.12 9.26 -10.98
C ASN A 226 18.98 7.80 -11.46
N CYS A 227 19.49 6.84 -10.68
CA CYS A 227 19.33 5.42 -10.96
C CYS A 227 17.85 5.01 -11.00
N LEU A 228 17.03 5.46 -10.05
CA LEU A 228 15.60 5.10 -9.98
C LEU A 228 14.82 5.60 -11.21
N GLN A 229 15.10 6.81 -11.69
CA GLN A 229 14.47 7.35 -12.90
C GLN A 229 14.83 6.51 -14.13
N LEU A 230 16.11 6.14 -14.28
CA LEU A 230 16.57 5.29 -15.36
C LEU A 230 16.03 3.86 -15.24
N LEU A 231 15.85 3.35 -14.03
CA LEU A 231 15.23 2.04 -13.77
C LEU A 231 13.79 2.03 -14.28
N VAL A 232 13.00 3.06 -13.98
CA VAL A 232 11.63 3.21 -14.51
C VAL A 232 11.63 3.26 -16.03
N ALA A 233 12.49 4.08 -16.65
CA ALA A 233 12.58 4.19 -18.10
C ALA A 233 13.00 2.87 -18.77
N THR A 234 13.95 2.15 -18.16
CA THR A 234 14.47 0.87 -18.66
C THR A 234 13.38 -0.21 -18.57
N CYS A 235 12.73 -0.36 -17.42
CA CYS A 235 11.64 -1.34 -17.25
C CYS A 235 10.40 -1.03 -18.11
N ARG A 236 10.11 0.25 -18.37
CA ARG A 236 9.01 0.65 -19.27
C ARG A 236 9.27 0.23 -20.73
N ARG A 237 10.54 0.17 -21.13
CA ARG A 237 11.01 -0.32 -22.45
C ARG A 237 11.42 -1.79 -22.38
N SER A 238 10.79 -2.56 -21.49
CA SER A 238 11.07 -3.97 -21.25
C SER A 238 10.93 -4.82 -22.52
N GLY A 239 11.63 -5.95 -22.51
CA GLY A 239 11.69 -6.88 -23.63
C GLY A 239 12.83 -7.88 -23.44
N ASP A 240 12.74 -9.02 -24.12
CA ASP A 240 13.71 -10.11 -24.07
C ASP A 240 14.78 -10.03 -25.18
N ALA A 241 14.61 -9.10 -26.12
CA ALA A 241 15.57 -8.84 -27.18
C ALA A 241 16.89 -8.26 -26.63
N VAL A 242 17.96 -8.48 -27.39
CA VAL A 242 19.33 -8.13 -27.03
C VAL A 242 19.49 -6.66 -26.60
N PRO A 243 18.93 -5.66 -27.32
CA PRO A 243 19.09 -4.24 -26.94
C PRO A 243 18.52 -3.91 -25.55
N GLN A 244 17.37 -4.49 -25.18
CA GLN A 244 16.71 -4.26 -23.90
C GLN A 244 17.49 -4.90 -22.76
N ARG A 245 17.98 -6.13 -22.96
CA ARG A 245 18.85 -6.82 -21.99
C ARG A 245 20.18 -6.11 -21.81
N ASP A 246 20.75 -5.57 -22.87
CA ASP A 246 22.01 -4.81 -22.79
C ASP A 246 21.81 -3.45 -22.11
N ALA A 247 20.67 -2.78 -22.31
CA ALA A 247 20.31 -1.59 -21.56
C ALA A 247 20.21 -1.87 -20.04
N TRP A 248 19.56 -2.96 -19.66
CA TRP A 248 19.53 -3.41 -18.26
C TRP A 248 20.93 -3.70 -17.70
N ARG A 249 21.77 -4.43 -18.45
CA ARG A 249 23.17 -4.72 -18.06
C ARG A 249 24.00 -3.45 -17.92
N ALA A 250 23.82 -2.48 -18.81
CA ALA A 250 24.50 -1.20 -18.75
C ALA A 250 24.08 -0.40 -17.51
N LEU A 251 22.79 -0.35 -17.19
CA LEU A 251 22.26 0.31 -15.99
C LEU A 251 22.83 -0.35 -14.72
N THR A 252 22.69 -1.67 -14.60
CA THR A 252 23.15 -2.44 -13.44
C THR A 252 24.66 -2.32 -13.24
N ARG A 253 25.45 -2.29 -14.32
CA ARG A 253 26.90 -2.04 -14.24
C ARG A 253 27.23 -0.63 -13.78
N ARG A 254 26.53 0.38 -14.31
CA ARG A 254 26.77 1.80 -14.00
C ARG A 254 26.43 2.13 -12.54
N TYR A 255 25.35 1.55 -12.03
CA TYR A 255 24.85 1.79 -10.68
C TYR A 255 25.05 0.59 -9.76
N LEU A 256 26.05 -0.24 -10.03
CA LEU A 256 26.28 -1.49 -9.28
C LEU A 256 26.37 -1.24 -7.76
N THR A 257 27.05 -0.19 -7.33
CA THR A 257 27.20 0.15 -5.90
C THR A 257 25.87 0.52 -5.24
N VAL A 258 24.91 1.04 -6.01
CA VAL A 258 23.56 1.38 -5.54
C VAL A 258 22.66 0.15 -5.61
N LEU A 259 22.65 -0.54 -6.75
CA LEU A 259 21.76 -1.66 -7.05
C LEU A 259 22.15 -2.97 -6.37
N ALA A 260 23.43 -3.15 -5.99
CA ALA A 260 23.88 -4.27 -5.19
C ALA A 260 23.78 -4.02 -3.67
N GLY A 261 23.27 -2.85 -3.26
CA GLY A 261 23.00 -2.55 -1.86
C GLY A 261 21.90 -3.44 -1.27
N PRO A 262 21.83 -3.55 0.07
CA PRO A 262 20.86 -4.41 0.75
C PRO A 262 19.40 -4.05 0.43
N GLU A 263 19.12 -2.77 0.18
CA GLU A 263 17.76 -2.27 -0.12
C GLU A 263 17.30 -2.60 -1.55
N LEU A 264 18.21 -2.63 -2.52
CA LEU A 264 17.87 -2.79 -3.94
C LEU A 264 18.26 -4.13 -4.54
N GLY A 265 19.16 -4.88 -3.91
CA GLY A 265 19.73 -6.09 -4.51
C GLY A 265 18.68 -7.15 -4.86
N GLU A 266 17.73 -7.40 -3.97
CA GLU A 266 16.65 -8.36 -4.22
C GLU A 266 15.63 -7.82 -5.22
N ALA A 267 15.19 -6.58 -5.06
CA ALA A 267 14.27 -5.93 -5.98
C ALA A 267 14.84 -5.87 -7.40
N ALA A 268 16.10 -5.50 -7.58
CA ALA A 268 16.76 -5.45 -8.88
C ALA A 268 16.81 -6.83 -9.55
N ARG A 269 17.07 -7.92 -8.80
CA ARG A 269 17.01 -9.28 -9.35
C ARG A 269 15.60 -9.63 -9.82
N ALA A 270 14.60 -9.37 -8.98
CA ALA A 270 13.19 -9.62 -9.32
C ALA A 270 12.75 -8.82 -10.57
N LEU A 271 13.17 -7.56 -10.70
CA LEU A 271 12.91 -6.73 -11.87
C LEU A 271 13.62 -7.25 -13.13
N GLY A 272 14.87 -7.71 -13.00
CA GLY A 272 15.63 -8.32 -14.10
C GLY A 272 14.94 -9.57 -14.66
N GLU A 273 14.40 -10.41 -13.76
CA GLU A 273 13.60 -11.58 -14.13
C GLU A 273 12.27 -11.18 -14.78
N MET A 274 11.50 -10.31 -14.10
CA MET A 274 10.16 -9.88 -14.51
C MET A 274 10.12 -9.18 -15.88
N TYR A 275 11.09 -8.31 -16.17
CA TYR A 275 11.05 -7.42 -17.33
C TYR A 275 12.00 -7.80 -18.48
N PHE A 276 13.02 -8.61 -18.20
CA PHE A 276 14.08 -8.92 -19.17
C PHE A 276 14.37 -10.42 -19.29
N ALA A 277 13.66 -11.26 -18.51
CA ALA A 277 13.87 -12.71 -18.42
C ALA A 277 15.34 -13.05 -18.13
N ILE A 278 15.98 -12.29 -17.23
CA ILE A 278 17.34 -12.54 -16.77
C ILE A 278 17.28 -13.55 -15.63
N VAL A 279 17.86 -14.73 -15.85
CA VAL A 279 17.91 -15.79 -14.85
C VAL A 279 18.85 -15.37 -13.71
N PRO A 280 18.41 -15.42 -12.44
CA PRO A 280 19.27 -15.14 -11.30
C PRO A 280 20.45 -16.12 -11.26
N PRO A 281 21.69 -15.65 -11.05
CA PRO A 281 22.84 -16.53 -10.85
C PRO A 281 22.64 -17.31 -9.54
N GLY A 282 22.16 -18.55 -9.65
CA GLY A 282 21.86 -19.43 -8.50
C GLY A 282 20.56 -20.23 -8.60
N GLY A 283 19.69 -19.98 -9.59
CA GLY A 283 18.40 -20.67 -9.75
C GLY A 283 18.46 -22.18 -10.06
N GLY A 284 19.65 -22.75 -10.31
CA GLY A 284 19.88 -24.20 -10.42
C GLY A 284 20.47 -24.85 -9.15
N GLY A 285 20.74 -24.08 -8.11
CA GLY A 285 21.76 -24.41 -7.10
C GLY A 285 21.33 -25.17 -5.85
N ARG A 286 20.15 -25.80 -5.80
CA ARG A 286 19.84 -26.77 -4.71
C ARG A 286 19.85 -28.22 -5.19
N GLY A 287 19.53 -28.48 -6.46
CA GLY A 287 19.73 -29.79 -7.08
C GLY A 287 21.20 -30.03 -7.47
N ASN A 288 21.89 -28.98 -7.97
CA ASN A 288 23.26 -29.13 -8.46
C ASN A 288 24.30 -29.36 -7.37
N MET A 289 24.13 -28.88 -6.13
CA MET A 289 25.18 -29.06 -5.11
C MET A 289 25.36 -30.51 -4.68
N MET A 290 24.28 -31.29 -4.57
CA MET A 290 24.38 -32.72 -4.24
C MET A 290 24.90 -33.52 -5.44
N GLN A 291 24.53 -33.13 -6.66
CA GLN A 291 24.99 -33.77 -7.88
C GLN A 291 26.46 -33.45 -8.21
N GLU A 292 26.92 -32.22 -7.94
CA GLU A 292 28.32 -31.79 -8.06
C GLU A 292 29.19 -32.41 -6.96
N MET A 293 28.69 -32.54 -5.72
CA MET A 293 29.39 -33.30 -4.68
C MET A 293 29.50 -34.78 -5.06
N MET A 294 28.45 -35.40 -5.58
CA MET A 294 28.50 -36.80 -6.04
C MET A 294 29.43 -36.95 -7.27
N ALA A 295 29.45 -35.99 -8.19
CA ALA A 295 30.36 -36.01 -9.33
C ALA A 295 31.84 -35.83 -8.91
N GLN A 296 32.11 -35.04 -7.88
CA GLN A 296 33.46 -34.89 -7.32
C GLN A 296 33.88 -36.06 -6.42
N LEU A 297 32.93 -36.74 -5.76
CA LEU A 297 33.21 -37.92 -4.94
C LEU A 297 33.36 -39.21 -5.76
N PHE A 298 32.66 -39.31 -6.90
CA PHE A 298 32.60 -40.54 -7.72
C PHE A 298 33.25 -40.40 -9.11
N GLY A 299 33.66 -39.19 -9.52
CA GLY A 299 34.36 -38.93 -10.79
C GLY A 299 35.86 -38.83 -10.58
N GLY A 300 36.54 -39.97 -10.43
CA GLY A 300 38.01 -40.04 -10.48
C GLY A 300 38.57 -39.56 -11.82
N PRO A 301 39.84 -39.11 -11.88
CA PRO A 301 40.43 -38.58 -13.09
C PRO A 301 40.51 -39.69 -14.16
N ALA A 302 39.97 -39.41 -15.34
CA ALA A 302 40.22 -40.23 -16.52
C ALA A 302 41.71 -40.10 -16.93
N PRO A 303 42.32 -41.18 -17.49
CA PRO A 303 43.77 -41.25 -17.76
C PRO A 303 44.28 -40.17 -18.71
#